data_AF-A0A2G9U5E8-F1
#
_entry.id   AF-A0A2G9U5E8-F1
#
_cell.length_a   1.000
_cell.length_b   1.000
_cell.length_c   1.000
_cell.angle_alpha   90.00
_cell.angle_beta   90.00
_cell.angle_gamma   90.00
#
_symmetry.space_group_name_H-M   'P 1'
#
loop_
_entity.id
_entity.type
_entity.pdbx_description
1 polymer ?
#
loop_
_entity_poly.entity_id
_entity_poly.type
_entity_poly.pdbx_seq_one_letter_code
_entity_poly.pdbx_strand_id
1 'polypeptide(L)'
;VALDSSGKFRDYSVTAYGNCGHTLDLSLGVVQRAMVHIDNVYKFPNADISGRLCKTNLASNTAFRGFGGPQGMFCTETLVKHIAEELDLDHDKIRELNMYEEGDCTPFGMHLRQCNVRRTWEECKETSNYEHRLGQVKEFNRSNKYRKRGIYMMPTRFGIGFGLKQLNQAGALVLIYTDGSVLVSHGGMEMGQGLHTKILQAVGEPPLFLGACAFFAIREAVRSFRLEHGLKGYFRFDSPATPEQIRLACEDEILKKVPQLPAKGTYTPWTVAL
;
A
#
# COMPACT_ATOMS: atom_id res chain seq x y z
N VAL A 1 -30.37 -13.77 6.76
CA VAL A 1 -29.29 -14.09 7.71
C VAL A 1 -29.90 -14.87 8.87
N ALA A 2 -29.18 -15.85 9.40
CA ALA A 2 -29.59 -16.58 10.59
C ALA A 2 -28.60 -16.31 11.73
N LEU A 3 -29.13 -16.22 12.94
CA LEU A 3 -28.38 -16.03 14.18
C LEU A 3 -28.73 -17.15 15.16
N ASP A 4 -27.81 -17.47 16.06
CA ASP A 4 -28.15 -18.27 17.24
C ASP A 4 -28.73 -17.40 18.37
N SER A 5 -29.15 -18.04 19.45
CA SER A 5 -29.74 -17.36 20.62
C SER A 5 -28.80 -16.41 21.35
N SER A 6 -27.48 -16.48 21.10
CA SER A 6 -26.50 -15.56 21.66
C SER A 6 -26.28 -14.30 20.82
N GLY A 7 -26.88 -14.24 19.62
CA GLY A 7 -26.66 -13.16 18.65
C GLY A 7 -25.43 -13.38 17.75
N LYS A 8 -24.85 -14.58 17.73
CA LYS A 8 -23.79 -14.94 16.78
C LYS A 8 -24.37 -15.29 15.41
N PHE A 9 -23.72 -14.82 14.36
CA PHE A 9 -24.08 -15.11 12.98
C PHE A 9 -23.78 -16.57 12.63
N ARG A 10 -24.71 -17.20 11.90
CA ARG A 10 -24.61 -18.59 11.45
C ARG A 10 -24.62 -18.67 9.93
N ASP A 11 -25.74 -18.28 9.34
CA ASP A 11 -25.98 -18.40 7.90
C ASP A 11 -26.17 -17.04 7.25
N TYR A 12 -25.50 -16.84 6.12
CA TYR A 12 -25.54 -15.59 5.37
C TYR A 12 -25.74 -15.85 3.89
N SER A 13 -26.96 -15.63 3.41
CA SER A 13 -27.33 -15.72 2.00
C SER A 13 -27.58 -14.32 1.48
N VAL A 14 -26.81 -13.88 0.48
CA VAL A 14 -26.91 -12.53 -0.10
C VAL A 14 -26.67 -12.55 -1.61
N THR A 15 -27.44 -11.74 -2.34
CA THR A 15 -27.22 -11.50 -3.77
C THR A 15 -27.03 -10.01 -4.02
N ALA A 16 -25.86 -9.63 -4.55
CA ALA A 16 -25.56 -8.27 -4.97
C ALA A 16 -25.93 -8.07 -6.44
N TYR A 17 -26.74 -7.04 -6.74
CA TYR A 17 -27.10 -6.65 -8.11
C TYR A 17 -26.43 -5.32 -8.45
N GLY A 18 -25.58 -5.31 -9.46
CA GLY A 18 -24.91 -4.10 -9.96
C GLY A 18 -25.53 -3.61 -11.26
N ASN A 19 -25.99 -2.35 -11.32
CA ASN A 19 -26.36 -1.73 -12.59
C ASN A 19 -25.10 -1.32 -13.36
N CYS A 20 -24.81 -2.01 -14.47
CA CYS A 20 -23.56 -1.86 -15.22
C CYS A 20 -23.64 -0.80 -16.33
N GLY A 21 -24.85 -0.38 -16.71
CA GLY A 21 -25.06 0.44 -17.91
C GLY A 21 -25.01 -0.40 -19.19
N HIS A 22 -24.72 0.26 -20.31
CA HIS A 22 -24.84 -0.33 -21.65
C HIS A 22 -23.62 -1.15 -22.11
N THR A 23 -22.45 -0.99 -21.48
CA THR A 23 -21.25 -1.83 -21.71
C THR A 23 -20.78 -2.50 -20.42
N LEU A 24 -19.85 -3.45 -20.52
CA LEU A 24 -19.35 -4.19 -19.37
C LEU A 24 -18.35 -3.36 -18.55
N ASP A 25 -17.46 -2.64 -19.22
CA ASP A 25 -16.35 -1.89 -18.61
C ASP A 25 -15.65 -2.71 -17.50
N LEU A 26 -15.46 -2.15 -16.31
CA LEU A 26 -14.88 -2.79 -15.14
C LEU A 26 -15.93 -3.44 -14.22
N SER A 27 -17.18 -3.58 -14.67
CA SER A 27 -18.30 -4.03 -13.84
C SER A 27 -18.07 -5.41 -13.20
N LEU A 28 -17.44 -6.35 -13.91
CA LEU A 28 -17.09 -7.67 -13.36
C LEU A 28 -16.21 -7.53 -12.12
N GLY A 29 -15.16 -6.72 -12.20
CA GLY A 29 -14.25 -6.48 -11.08
C GLY A 29 -14.94 -5.75 -9.92
N VAL A 30 -15.84 -4.81 -10.22
CA VAL A 30 -16.61 -4.06 -9.20
C VAL A 30 -17.55 -4.99 -8.43
N VAL A 31 -18.35 -5.80 -9.12
CA VAL A 31 -19.29 -6.73 -8.45
C VAL A 31 -18.52 -7.82 -7.71
N GLN A 32 -17.46 -8.38 -8.30
CA GLN A 32 -16.62 -9.36 -7.60
C GLN A 32 -16.00 -8.76 -6.33
N ARG A 33 -15.51 -7.51 -6.38
CA ARG A 33 -14.97 -6.85 -5.19
C ARG A 33 -16.04 -6.60 -4.14
N ALA A 34 -17.27 -6.23 -4.54
CA ALA A 34 -18.39 -6.13 -3.61
C ALA A 34 -18.63 -7.47 -2.88
N MET A 35 -18.65 -8.59 -3.61
CA MET A 35 -18.86 -9.93 -3.04
C MET A 35 -17.78 -10.32 -2.02
N VAL A 36 -16.50 -10.05 -2.28
CA VAL A 36 -15.41 -10.44 -1.35
C VAL A 36 -15.18 -9.47 -0.18
N HIS A 37 -15.99 -8.41 -0.10
CA HIS A 37 -16.01 -7.45 1.02
C HIS A 37 -17.38 -7.35 1.68
N ILE A 38 -18.38 -8.09 1.19
CA ILE A 38 -19.74 -8.02 1.71
C ILE A 38 -19.80 -8.54 3.15
N ASP A 39 -18.87 -9.42 3.56
CA ASP A 39 -18.71 -9.89 4.93
C ASP A 39 -18.23 -8.79 5.90
N ASN A 40 -17.63 -7.72 5.35
CA ASN A 40 -16.94 -6.67 6.09
C ASN A 40 -15.91 -7.25 7.09
N VAL A 41 -16.16 -7.09 8.39
CA VAL A 41 -15.32 -7.62 9.46
C VAL A 41 -15.94 -8.81 10.19
N TYR A 42 -17.08 -9.31 9.72
CA TYR A 42 -17.86 -10.30 10.47
C TYR A 42 -17.67 -11.71 9.94
N LYS A 43 -17.57 -12.65 10.87
CA LYS A 43 -17.49 -14.07 10.56
C LYS A 43 -18.87 -14.66 10.33
N PHE A 44 -19.07 -15.22 9.14
CA PHE A 44 -20.25 -16.01 8.78
C PHE A 44 -19.81 -17.46 8.53
N PRO A 45 -20.07 -18.41 9.45
CA PRO A 45 -19.66 -19.80 9.29
C PRO A 45 -20.20 -20.45 8.01
N ASN A 46 -21.44 -20.15 7.65
CA ASN A 46 -22.07 -20.60 6.42
C ASN A 46 -22.43 -19.35 5.59
N ALA A 47 -21.83 -19.19 4.42
CA ALA A 47 -22.09 -18.04 3.56
C ALA A 47 -22.31 -18.47 2.11
N ASP A 48 -23.42 -18.02 1.53
CA ASP A 48 -23.73 -18.09 0.10
C ASP A 48 -23.85 -16.66 -0.45
N ILE A 49 -22.84 -16.26 -1.24
CA ILE A 49 -22.69 -14.88 -1.73
C ILE A 49 -22.69 -14.92 -3.24
N SER A 50 -23.69 -14.29 -3.84
CA SER A 50 -23.87 -14.21 -5.30
C SER A 50 -23.81 -12.77 -5.81
N GLY A 51 -23.36 -12.60 -7.05
CA GLY A 51 -23.32 -11.30 -7.75
C GLY A 51 -23.98 -11.38 -9.13
N ARG A 52 -24.74 -10.36 -9.50
CA ARG A 52 -25.40 -10.23 -10.80
C ARG A 52 -25.04 -8.91 -11.46
N LEU A 53 -24.61 -8.99 -12.71
CA LEU A 53 -24.30 -7.85 -13.56
C LEU A 53 -25.54 -7.51 -14.39
N CYS A 54 -26.15 -6.36 -14.13
CA CYS A 54 -27.38 -5.93 -14.79
C CYS A 54 -27.04 -4.96 -15.93
N LYS A 55 -27.17 -5.43 -17.18
CA LYS A 55 -27.08 -4.56 -18.36
C LYS A 55 -28.33 -3.69 -18.45
N THR A 56 -28.14 -2.39 -18.67
CA THR A 56 -29.24 -1.42 -18.80
C THR A 56 -28.95 -0.43 -19.95
N ASN A 57 -29.94 0.37 -20.34
CA ASN A 57 -29.78 1.41 -21.35
C ASN A 57 -29.25 2.74 -20.77
N LEU A 58 -28.49 2.68 -19.67
CA LEU A 58 -27.84 3.83 -19.06
C LEU A 58 -26.38 3.94 -19.52
N ALA A 59 -25.75 5.09 -19.25
CA ALA A 59 -24.31 5.25 -19.42
C ALA A 59 -23.55 4.15 -18.66
N SER A 60 -22.43 3.68 -19.23
CA SER A 60 -21.64 2.62 -18.59
C SER A 60 -21.08 3.11 -17.28
N ASN A 61 -21.32 2.36 -16.21
CA ASN A 61 -20.64 2.58 -14.95
C ASN A 61 -19.22 2.01 -15.01
N THR A 62 -18.30 2.58 -14.23
CA THR A 62 -16.89 2.19 -14.18
C THR A 62 -16.37 2.24 -12.74
N ALA A 63 -15.05 2.19 -12.56
CA ALA A 63 -14.38 2.33 -11.28
C ALA A 63 -14.74 3.66 -10.58
N PHE A 64 -15.08 3.55 -9.30
CA PHE A 64 -15.03 4.65 -8.34
C PHE A 64 -14.23 4.21 -7.12
N ARG A 65 -13.68 5.15 -6.35
CA ARG A 65 -12.83 4.85 -5.18
C ARG A 65 -13.54 3.87 -4.22
N GLY A 66 -12.88 2.73 -3.96
CA GLY A 66 -13.42 1.59 -3.21
C GLY A 66 -13.86 0.41 -4.10
N PHE A 67 -14.20 0.69 -5.36
CA PHE A 67 -14.37 -0.29 -6.44
C PHE A 67 -15.34 -1.43 -6.10
N GLY A 68 -16.51 -1.13 -5.52
CA GLY A 68 -17.52 -2.13 -5.13
C GLY A 68 -17.47 -2.53 -3.66
N GLY A 69 -16.30 -2.41 -3.01
CA GLY A 69 -16.13 -2.72 -1.59
C GLY A 69 -17.09 -1.94 -0.68
N PRO A 70 -17.19 -0.60 -0.81
CA PRO A 70 -18.13 0.20 0.00
C PRO A 70 -19.58 -0.27 -0.14
N GLN A 71 -20.03 -0.61 -1.35
CA GLN A 71 -21.39 -1.09 -1.61
C GLN A 71 -21.66 -2.43 -0.92
N GLY A 72 -20.69 -3.36 -0.95
CA GLY A 72 -20.77 -4.62 -0.23
C GLY A 72 -20.82 -4.43 1.29
N MET A 73 -19.87 -3.69 1.86
CA MET A 73 -19.81 -3.46 3.30
C MET A 73 -21.05 -2.73 3.83
N PHE A 74 -21.59 -1.77 3.07
CA PHE A 74 -22.81 -1.04 3.42
C PHE A 74 -24.03 -1.97 3.56
N CYS A 75 -24.14 -2.98 2.68
CA CYS A 75 -25.21 -3.98 2.75
C CYS A 75 -25.22 -4.68 4.11
N THR A 76 -24.05 -5.14 4.56
CA THR A 76 -23.94 -5.88 5.83
C THR A 76 -24.02 -5.00 7.06
N GLU A 77 -23.50 -3.77 7.03
CA GLU A 77 -23.73 -2.83 8.14
C GLU A 77 -25.21 -2.48 8.31
N THR A 78 -25.94 -2.34 7.21
CA THR A 78 -27.40 -2.13 7.23
C THR A 78 -28.11 -3.34 7.83
N LEU A 79 -27.66 -4.55 7.46
CA LEU A 79 -28.18 -5.79 8.03
C LEU A 79 -27.95 -5.87 9.54
N VAL A 80 -26.72 -5.60 10.02
CA VAL A 80 -26.39 -5.59 11.46
C VAL A 80 -27.29 -4.60 12.20
N LYS A 81 -27.54 -3.42 11.61
CA LYS A 81 -28.42 -2.43 12.21
C LYS A 81 -29.87 -2.90 12.31
N HIS A 82 -30.42 -3.51 11.26
CA HIS A 82 -31.78 -4.08 11.29
C HIS A 82 -31.91 -5.20 12.32
N ILE A 83 -30.92 -6.08 12.44
CA ILE A 83 -30.89 -7.14 13.46
C ILE A 83 -30.94 -6.53 14.87
N ALA A 84 -30.11 -5.50 15.11
CA ALA A 84 -30.05 -4.84 16.41
C ALA A 84 -31.39 -4.20 16.81
N GLU A 85 -32.11 -3.61 15.84
CA GLU A 85 -33.44 -3.02 16.08
C GLU A 85 -34.52 -4.08 16.30
N GLU A 86 -34.52 -5.15 15.52
CA GLU A 86 -35.52 -6.23 15.62
C GLU A 86 -35.39 -7.01 16.94
N LEU A 87 -34.15 -7.23 17.41
CA LEU A 87 -33.87 -8.00 18.63
C LEU A 87 -33.73 -7.14 19.90
N ASP A 88 -33.87 -5.81 19.77
CA ASP A 88 -33.60 -4.83 20.85
C ASP A 88 -32.23 -5.04 21.51
N LEU A 89 -31.21 -5.27 20.68
CA LEU A 89 -29.83 -5.50 21.11
C LEU A 89 -28.94 -4.30 20.78
N ASP A 90 -27.87 -4.12 21.56
CA ASP A 90 -26.86 -3.13 21.21
C ASP A 90 -26.11 -3.56 19.95
N HIS A 91 -26.27 -2.77 18.89
CA HIS A 91 -25.56 -2.95 17.62
C HIS A 91 -24.04 -3.07 17.78
N ASP A 92 -23.39 -2.32 18.68
CA ASP A 92 -21.95 -2.42 18.89
C ASP A 92 -21.57 -3.75 19.53
N LYS A 93 -22.42 -4.28 20.43
CA LYS A 93 -22.21 -5.61 21.00
C LYS A 93 -22.39 -6.71 19.97
N ILE A 94 -23.37 -6.58 19.07
CA ILE A 94 -23.52 -7.52 17.93
C ILE A 94 -22.28 -7.48 17.05
N ARG A 95 -21.73 -6.29 16.74
CA ARG A 95 -20.50 -6.19 15.97
C ARG A 95 -19.34 -6.88 16.66
N GLU A 96 -19.07 -6.49 17.91
CA GLU A 96 -17.98 -7.00 18.72
C GLU A 96 -18.03 -8.52 18.89
N LEU A 97 -19.23 -9.10 18.98
CA LEU A 97 -19.46 -10.54 19.10
C LEU A 97 -19.14 -11.32 17.82
N ASN A 98 -19.29 -10.68 16.66
CA ASN A 98 -19.22 -11.33 15.35
C ASN A 98 -17.97 -10.96 14.56
N MET A 99 -17.10 -10.10 15.07
CA MET A 99 -15.82 -9.76 14.43
C MET A 99 -14.96 -11.00 14.19
N TYR A 100 -14.22 -11.00 13.10
CA TYR A 100 -13.15 -11.97 12.87
C TYR A 100 -12.07 -11.90 13.95
N GLU A 101 -11.47 -13.06 14.23
CA GLU A 101 -10.29 -13.23 15.06
C GLU A 101 -9.05 -13.58 14.21
N GLU A 102 -7.88 -13.57 14.83
CA GLU A 102 -6.64 -13.99 14.17
C GLU A 102 -6.73 -15.45 13.70
N GLY A 103 -6.36 -15.72 12.46
CA GLY A 103 -6.38 -17.06 11.86
C GLY A 103 -7.73 -17.47 11.24
N ASP A 104 -8.79 -16.70 11.48
CA ASP A 104 -10.09 -16.95 10.86
C ASP A 104 -10.03 -16.90 9.33
N CYS A 105 -10.99 -17.59 8.70
CA CYS A 105 -11.08 -17.70 7.26
C CYS A 105 -12.29 -16.93 6.73
N THR A 106 -12.09 -16.14 5.68
CA THR A 106 -13.18 -15.44 4.98
C THR A 106 -14.04 -16.43 4.17
N PRO A 107 -15.26 -16.03 3.74
CA PRO A 107 -16.12 -16.86 2.89
C PRO A 107 -15.46 -17.35 1.59
N PHE A 108 -14.42 -16.67 1.11
CA PHE A 108 -13.68 -17.00 -0.10
C PHE A 108 -12.36 -17.73 0.18
N GLY A 109 -12.20 -18.29 1.39
CA GLY A 109 -11.08 -19.20 1.72
C GLY A 109 -9.76 -18.51 2.10
N MET A 110 -9.77 -17.20 2.39
CA MET A 110 -8.57 -16.48 2.79
C MET A 110 -8.44 -16.44 4.31
N HIS A 111 -7.35 -17.01 4.83
CA HIS A 111 -7.00 -16.87 6.25
C HIS A 111 -6.50 -15.46 6.56
N LEU A 112 -7.04 -14.87 7.62
CA LEU A 112 -6.65 -13.57 8.13
C LEU A 112 -5.41 -13.74 9.03
N ARG A 113 -4.30 -13.17 8.56
CA ARG A 113 -3.06 -13.05 9.34
C ARG A 113 -2.87 -11.59 9.71
N GLN A 114 -2.39 -11.33 10.93
CA GLN A 114 -2.25 -9.97 11.47
C GLN A 114 -3.58 -9.18 11.45
N CYS A 115 -4.65 -9.83 11.90
CA CYS A 115 -5.99 -9.27 12.02
C CYS A 115 -6.01 -8.21 13.13
N ASN A 116 -5.87 -6.93 12.74
CA ASN A 116 -5.86 -5.79 13.66
C ASN A 116 -7.25 -5.17 13.91
N VAL A 117 -8.33 -5.80 13.44
CA VAL A 117 -9.70 -5.25 13.55
C VAL A 117 -10.03 -4.89 15.00
N ARG A 118 -9.84 -5.85 15.93
CA ARG A 118 -10.11 -5.64 17.35
C ARG A 118 -9.30 -4.48 17.93
N ARG A 119 -7.99 -4.46 17.65
CA ARG A 119 -7.09 -3.39 18.11
C ARG A 119 -7.57 -2.02 17.64
N THR A 120 -7.84 -1.86 16.35
CA THR A 120 -8.30 -0.58 15.80
C THR A 120 -9.67 -0.15 16.33
N TRP A 121 -10.55 -1.12 16.63
CA TRP A 121 -11.84 -0.86 17.25
C TRP A 121 -11.68 -0.31 18.67
N GLU A 122 -10.89 -0.98 19.52
CA GLU A 122 -10.67 -0.55 20.91
C GLU A 122 -9.94 0.80 20.96
N GLU A 123 -8.87 0.98 20.19
CA GLU A 123 -8.13 2.25 20.13
C GLU A 123 -9.03 3.40 19.66
N CYS A 124 -9.88 3.17 18.65
CA CYS A 124 -10.84 4.18 18.19
C CYS A 124 -11.88 4.50 19.26
N LYS A 125 -12.38 3.49 19.97
CA LYS A 125 -13.36 3.64 21.05
C LYS A 125 -12.81 4.48 22.21
N GLU A 126 -11.58 4.20 22.61
CA GLU A 126 -10.86 4.91 23.68
C GLU A 126 -10.53 6.35 23.25
N THR A 127 -9.80 6.52 22.16
CA THR A 127 -9.32 7.85 21.71
C THR A 127 -10.44 8.81 21.33
N SER A 128 -11.59 8.30 20.86
CA SER A 128 -12.75 9.12 20.55
C SER A 128 -13.65 9.41 21.76
N ASN A 129 -13.33 8.84 22.93
CA ASN A 129 -14.14 8.85 24.16
C ASN A 129 -15.60 8.45 23.87
N TYR A 130 -15.76 7.34 23.13
CA TYR A 130 -17.02 6.96 22.49
C TYR A 130 -18.15 6.77 23.50
N GLU A 131 -17.90 5.98 24.55
CA GLU A 131 -18.92 5.63 25.56
C GLU A 131 -19.44 6.86 26.31
N HIS A 132 -18.54 7.78 26.68
CA HIS A 132 -18.93 9.04 27.31
C HIS A 132 -19.81 9.89 26.38
N ARG A 133 -19.39 10.05 25.12
CA ARG A 133 -20.14 10.82 24.12
C ARG A 133 -21.48 10.17 23.76
N LEU A 134 -21.55 8.85 23.77
CA LEU A 134 -22.79 8.10 23.61
C LEU A 134 -23.77 8.44 24.75
N GLY A 135 -23.29 8.50 26.00
CA GLY A 135 -24.08 8.99 27.14
C GLY A 135 -24.60 10.42 26.93
N GLN A 136 -23.74 11.34 26.48
CA GLN A 136 -24.13 12.72 26.17
C GLN A 136 -25.17 12.81 25.04
N VAL A 137 -25.07 11.96 24.01
CA VAL A 137 -26.06 11.88 22.92
C VAL A 137 -27.41 11.39 23.43
N LYS A 138 -27.43 10.37 24.29
CA LYS A 138 -28.65 9.85 24.92
C LYS A 138 -29.34 10.93 25.75
N GLU A 139 -28.59 11.65 26.58
CA GLU A 139 -29.13 12.75 27.39
C GLU A 139 -29.66 13.90 26.53
N PHE A 140 -28.89 14.32 25.53
CA PHE A 140 -29.32 15.35 24.57
C PHE A 140 -30.64 14.94 23.89
N ASN A 141 -30.77 13.68 23.47
CA ASN A 141 -31.97 13.19 22.80
C ASN A 141 -33.18 13.07 23.74
N ARG A 142 -32.97 12.82 25.03
CA ARG A 142 -34.06 12.85 26.03
C ARG A 142 -34.58 14.27 26.25
N SER A 143 -33.68 15.23 26.32
CA SER A 143 -33.99 16.64 26.61
C SER A 143 -34.46 17.47 25.39
N ASN A 144 -34.34 16.94 24.17
CA ASN A 144 -34.71 17.65 22.94
C ASN A 144 -35.76 16.89 22.11
N LYS A 145 -36.96 17.47 21.93
CA LYS A 145 -38.05 16.85 21.16
C LYS A 145 -37.79 16.86 19.64
N TYR A 146 -37.42 18.02 19.09
CA TYR A 146 -37.35 18.25 17.64
C TYR A 146 -35.94 18.18 17.04
N ARG A 147 -34.91 18.05 17.89
CA ARG A 147 -33.52 17.90 17.45
C ARG A 147 -32.93 16.68 18.11
N LYS A 148 -32.38 15.78 17.31
CA LYS A 148 -31.69 14.58 17.79
C LYS A 148 -30.23 14.60 17.31
N ARG A 149 -29.39 13.85 18.02
CA ARG A 149 -28.01 13.55 17.67
C ARG A 149 -27.86 12.04 17.52
N GLY A 150 -26.94 11.63 16.65
CA GLY A 150 -26.52 10.25 16.50
C GLY A 150 -25.00 10.18 16.60
N ILE A 151 -24.51 9.06 17.10
CA ILE A 151 -23.09 8.71 17.10
C ILE A 151 -22.99 7.24 16.74
N TYR A 152 -22.05 6.90 15.87
CA TYR A 152 -21.85 5.55 15.36
C TYR A 152 -20.37 5.30 15.17
N MET A 153 -19.95 4.06 15.40
CA MET A 153 -18.62 3.57 15.08
C MET A 153 -18.78 2.41 14.09
N MET A 154 -17.94 2.38 13.06
CA MET A 154 -18.06 1.41 11.97
C MET A 154 -16.69 0.77 11.72
N PRO A 155 -16.58 -0.55 11.87
CA PRO A 155 -15.35 -1.26 11.53
C PRO A 155 -15.27 -1.48 10.02
N THR A 156 -14.06 -1.65 9.49
CA THR A 156 -13.87 -2.00 8.08
C THR A 156 -12.66 -2.89 7.87
N ARG A 157 -12.78 -3.83 6.92
CA ARG A 157 -11.66 -4.60 6.36
C ARG A 157 -11.67 -4.40 4.86
N PHE A 158 -10.51 -4.06 4.29
CA PHE A 158 -10.38 -3.86 2.85
C PHE A 158 -9.18 -4.63 2.28
N GLY A 159 -9.46 -5.56 1.37
CA GLY A 159 -8.46 -6.36 0.68
C GLY A 159 -7.66 -5.54 -0.34
N ILE A 160 -6.34 -5.55 -0.20
CA ILE A 160 -5.41 -4.80 -1.05
C ILE A 160 -4.91 -5.68 -2.20
N GLY A 161 -4.87 -5.11 -3.40
CA GLY A 161 -4.42 -5.78 -4.61
C GLY A 161 -5.53 -6.01 -5.64
N PHE A 162 -5.13 -6.33 -6.86
CA PHE A 162 -6.02 -6.70 -7.95
C PHE A 162 -6.39 -8.17 -7.87
N GLY A 163 -7.64 -8.51 -8.22
CA GLY A 163 -8.08 -9.91 -8.34
C GLY A 163 -7.39 -10.66 -9.48
N LEU A 164 -6.88 -9.94 -10.49
CA LEU A 164 -6.06 -10.49 -11.57
C LEU A 164 -4.59 -10.38 -11.19
N LYS A 165 -3.93 -11.53 -11.00
CA LYS A 165 -2.52 -11.62 -10.55
C LYS A 165 -1.58 -10.79 -11.41
N GLN A 166 -1.79 -10.78 -12.72
CA GLN A 166 -0.95 -10.08 -13.70
C GLN A 166 -0.99 -8.56 -13.55
N LEU A 167 -2.00 -7.97 -12.91
CA LEU A 167 -2.05 -6.52 -12.66
C LEU A 167 -1.26 -6.13 -11.41
N ASN A 168 -0.85 -7.10 -10.58
CA ASN A 168 -0.06 -6.86 -9.37
C ASN A 168 1.45 -6.89 -9.69
N GLN A 169 1.87 -6.09 -10.66
CA GLN A 169 3.28 -5.91 -11.03
C GLN A 169 3.56 -4.43 -11.31
N ALA A 170 4.81 -4.03 -11.12
CA ALA A 170 5.25 -2.66 -11.39
C ALA A 170 6.71 -2.67 -11.88
N GLY A 171 7.07 -1.65 -12.64
CA GLY A 171 8.42 -1.42 -13.13
C GLY A 171 8.85 0.03 -12.92
N ALA A 172 10.16 0.25 -12.84
CA ALA A 172 10.79 1.56 -12.75
C ALA A 172 12.11 1.57 -13.55
N LEU A 173 12.45 2.74 -14.07
CA LEU A 173 13.72 3.06 -14.73
C LEU A 173 14.41 4.15 -13.92
N VAL A 174 15.66 3.91 -13.54
CA VAL A 174 16.50 4.86 -12.82
C VAL A 174 17.72 5.18 -13.68
N LEU A 175 17.94 6.46 -13.95
CA LEU A 175 19.09 6.97 -14.69
C LEU A 175 19.95 7.81 -13.75
N ILE A 176 21.25 7.53 -13.74
CA ILE A 176 22.24 8.29 -12.98
C ILE A 176 23.13 9.00 -13.98
N TYR A 177 23.10 10.31 -13.97
CA TYR A 177 23.90 11.13 -14.86
C TYR A 177 25.33 11.30 -14.34
N THR A 178 26.21 11.77 -15.21
CA THR A 178 27.63 11.96 -14.88
C THR A 178 27.87 13.08 -13.87
N ASP A 179 26.92 13.99 -13.70
CA ASP A 179 26.92 15.03 -12.66
C ASP A 179 26.35 14.55 -11.32
N GLY A 180 26.00 13.26 -11.21
CA GLY A 180 25.43 12.65 -10.02
C GLY A 180 23.92 12.89 -9.84
N SER A 181 23.28 13.64 -10.75
CA SER A 181 21.82 13.79 -10.71
C SER A 181 21.13 12.46 -11.06
N VAL A 182 19.98 12.21 -10.43
CA VAL A 182 19.21 10.98 -10.58
C VAL A 182 17.84 11.30 -11.15
N LEU A 183 17.47 10.63 -12.23
CA LEU A 183 16.13 10.65 -12.80
C LEU A 183 15.46 9.30 -12.58
N VAL A 184 14.23 9.34 -12.08
CA VAL A 184 13.42 8.14 -11.81
C VAL A 184 12.14 8.23 -12.63
N SER A 185 11.82 7.16 -13.35
CA SER A 185 10.56 6.98 -14.07
C SER A 185 9.92 5.66 -13.64
N HIS A 186 8.59 5.63 -13.53
CA HIS A 186 7.85 4.42 -13.16
C HIS A 186 6.48 4.41 -13.84
N GLY A 187 5.84 3.24 -13.92
CA GLY A 187 4.53 3.07 -14.59
C GLY A 187 3.32 3.65 -13.85
N GLY A 188 3.53 4.45 -12.81
CA GLY A 188 2.46 4.97 -11.97
C GLY A 188 2.15 6.43 -12.29
N MET A 189 0.91 6.86 -12.06
CA MET A 189 0.44 8.21 -12.37
C MET A 189 0.09 8.98 -11.10
N GLU A 190 0.61 10.21 -10.97
CA GLU A 190 0.19 11.15 -9.94
C GLU A 190 -1.19 11.75 -10.25
N MET A 191 -2.11 11.69 -9.29
CA MET A 191 -3.46 12.24 -9.37
C MET A 191 -3.92 12.82 -8.03
N GLY A 192 -2.97 13.23 -7.17
CA GLY A 192 -3.20 13.86 -5.86
C GLY A 192 -2.92 12.97 -4.65
N GLN A 193 -2.52 11.71 -4.86
CA GLN A 193 -2.20 10.75 -3.79
C GLN A 193 -0.75 10.85 -3.29
N GLY A 194 0.08 11.69 -3.91
CA GLY A 194 1.49 11.90 -3.55
C GLY A 194 2.37 10.69 -3.91
N LEU A 195 2.06 10.01 -5.01
CA LEU A 195 2.85 8.88 -5.50
C LEU A 195 4.27 9.29 -5.84
N HIS A 196 4.46 10.37 -6.59
CA HIS A 196 5.82 10.79 -6.99
C HIS A 196 6.65 11.21 -5.78
N THR A 197 6.02 11.89 -4.80
CA THR A 197 6.68 12.22 -3.52
C THR A 197 7.16 10.97 -2.78
N LYS A 198 6.32 9.93 -2.70
CA LYS A 198 6.68 8.67 -2.04
C LYS A 198 7.77 7.92 -2.77
N ILE A 199 7.78 7.94 -4.11
CA ILE A 199 8.86 7.34 -4.90
C ILE A 199 10.18 8.07 -4.65
N LEU A 200 10.18 9.40 -4.60
CA LEU A 200 11.38 10.17 -4.27
C LEU A 200 11.89 9.87 -2.85
N GLN A 201 10.99 9.70 -1.87
CA GLN A 201 11.35 9.27 -0.52
C GLN A 201 11.99 7.87 -0.54
N ALA A 202 11.40 6.90 -1.26
CA ALA A 202 11.92 5.55 -1.35
C ALA A 202 13.31 5.48 -2.02
N VAL A 203 13.56 6.32 -3.03
CA VAL A 203 14.87 6.42 -3.70
C VAL A 203 15.88 7.19 -2.86
N GLY A 204 15.43 8.21 -2.12
CA GLY A 204 16.27 9.02 -1.24
C GLY A 204 16.61 8.37 0.10
N GLU A 205 15.93 7.28 0.49
CA GLU A 205 16.21 6.59 1.74
C GLU A 205 17.59 5.89 1.74
N PRO A 206 18.26 5.81 2.91
CA PRO A 206 19.69 5.53 3.02
C PRO A 206 20.27 4.29 2.33
N PRO A 207 19.54 3.15 2.17
CA PRO A 207 20.18 1.93 1.65
C PRO A 207 20.61 2.01 0.19
N LEU A 208 19.94 2.81 -0.66
CA LEU A 208 20.13 2.71 -2.11
C LEU A 208 21.15 3.73 -2.67
N PHE A 209 21.17 4.97 -2.17
CA PHE A 209 21.93 6.05 -2.83
C PHE A 209 22.88 6.86 -1.94
N LEU A 210 22.79 6.81 -0.61
CA LEU A 210 23.74 7.52 0.25
C LEU A 210 25.18 6.96 0.09
N GLY A 211 25.32 5.65 -0.11
CA GLY A 211 26.62 5.02 -0.36
C GLY A 211 27.25 5.44 -1.69
N ALA A 212 26.45 5.76 -2.70
CA ALA A 212 26.96 6.22 -4.00
C ALA A 212 27.46 7.68 -3.94
N CYS A 213 26.95 8.49 -3.01
CA CYS A 213 27.39 9.88 -2.83
C CYS A 213 28.90 9.98 -2.59
N ALA A 214 29.46 9.08 -1.76
CA ALA A 214 30.90 9.06 -1.51
C ALA A 214 31.72 8.76 -2.79
N PHE A 215 31.28 7.77 -3.58
CA PHE A 215 31.94 7.40 -4.84
C PHE A 215 31.89 8.54 -5.87
N PHE A 216 30.73 9.17 -6.07
CA PHE A 216 30.59 10.28 -7.01
C PHE A 216 31.31 11.55 -6.52
N ALA A 217 31.31 11.83 -5.22
CA ALA A 217 32.06 12.95 -4.65
C ALA A 217 33.58 12.79 -4.91
N ILE A 218 34.13 11.58 -4.72
CA ILE A 218 35.53 11.29 -5.02
C ILE A 218 35.79 11.42 -6.53
N ARG A 219 34.90 10.88 -7.38
CA ARG A 219 35.04 11.01 -8.84
C ARG A 219 35.06 12.46 -9.29
N GLU A 220 34.18 13.31 -8.77
CA GLU A 220 34.16 14.75 -9.10
C GLU A 220 35.39 15.48 -8.55
N ALA A 221 35.90 15.11 -7.37
CA ALA A 221 37.17 15.64 -6.86
C ALA A 221 38.34 15.31 -7.79
N VAL A 222 38.46 14.05 -8.25
CA VAL A 222 39.47 13.62 -9.23
C VAL A 222 39.29 14.36 -10.55
N ARG A 223 38.05 14.52 -11.01
CA ARG A 223 37.73 15.28 -12.23
C ARG A 223 38.19 16.73 -12.15
N SER A 224 37.90 17.41 -11.04
CA SER A 224 38.30 18.80 -10.80
C SER A 224 39.83 18.94 -10.82
N PHE A 225 40.53 18.04 -10.12
CA PHE A 225 42.00 18.01 -10.12
C PHE A 225 42.58 17.80 -11.53
N ARG A 226 42.02 16.87 -12.30
CA ARG A 226 42.44 16.63 -13.69
C ARG A 226 42.27 17.87 -14.57
N LEU A 227 41.17 18.60 -14.42
CA LEU A 227 40.91 19.83 -15.16
C LEU A 227 41.96 20.91 -14.87
N GLU A 228 42.37 21.07 -13.61
CA GLU A 228 43.44 21.99 -13.20
C GLU A 228 44.81 21.63 -13.82
N HIS A 229 45.05 20.35 -14.07
CA HIS A 229 46.29 19.83 -14.67
C HIS A 229 46.22 19.69 -16.20
N GLY A 230 45.23 20.31 -16.83
CA GLY A 230 45.09 20.34 -18.30
C GLY A 230 44.56 19.04 -18.92
N LEU A 231 44.16 18.06 -18.10
CA LEU A 231 43.56 16.82 -18.56
C LEU A 231 42.04 17.01 -18.74
N LYS A 232 41.58 16.97 -19.99
CA LYS A 232 40.17 17.17 -20.36
C LYS A 232 39.57 15.88 -20.91
N GLY A 233 38.28 15.68 -20.70
CA GLY A 233 37.52 14.56 -21.26
C GLY A 233 37.06 13.53 -20.23
N TYR A 234 36.46 12.44 -20.73
CA TYR A 234 36.00 11.33 -19.90
C TYR A 234 37.19 10.52 -19.38
N PHE A 235 37.15 10.15 -18.10
CA PHE A 235 38.07 9.17 -17.52
C PHE A 235 37.26 8.06 -16.86
N ARG A 236 37.79 6.83 -16.96
CA ARG A 236 37.18 5.65 -16.34
C ARG A 236 37.51 5.66 -14.85
N PHE A 237 36.48 5.53 -14.01
CA PHE A 237 36.59 5.49 -12.56
C PHE A 237 35.70 4.36 -12.06
N ASP A 238 36.31 3.27 -11.61
CA ASP A 238 35.63 2.02 -11.28
C ASP A 238 35.53 1.84 -9.76
N SER A 239 34.45 1.19 -9.31
CA SER A 239 34.29 0.74 -7.93
C SER A 239 34.80 -0.70 -7.78
N PRO A 240 35.48 -1.08 -6.67
CA PRO A 240 35.80 -0.26 -5.51
C PRO A 240 36.91 0.76 -5.81
N ALA A 241 36.70 2.04 -5.47
CA ALA A 241 37.70 3.08 -5.67
C ALA A 241 38.72 3.08 -4.51
N THR A 242 39.70 2.19 -4.57
CA THR A 242 40.78 2.13 -3.57
C THR A 242 41.63 3.41 -3.58
N PRO A 243 42.30 3.78 -2.47
CA PRO A 243 43.18 4.96 -2.44
C PRO A 243 44.19 4.99 -3.58
N GLU A 244 44.72 3.82 -3.96
CA GLU A 244 45.63 3.65 -5.08
C GLU A 244 44.96 3.99 -6.41
N GLN A 245 43.77 3.44 -6.68
CA GLN A 245 43.04 3.71 -7.93
C GLN A 245 42.58 5.18 -8.01
N ILE A 246 42.18 5.79 -6.90
CA ILE A 246 41.88 7.23 -6.81
C ILE A 246 43.10 8.04 -7.20
N ARG A 247 44.27 7.70 -6.63
CA ARG A 247 45.53 8.39 -6.89
C ARG A 247 46.02 8.24 -8.33
N LEU A 248 45.87 7.04 -8.90
CA LEU A 248 46.22 6.73 -10.29
C LEU A 248 45.30 7.50 -11.25
N ALA A 249 44.01 7.64 -10.92
CA ALA A 249 43.05 8.37 -11.74
C ALA A 249 43.30 9.88 -11.83
N CYS A 250 44.17 10.47 -10.99
CA CYS A 250 44.53 11.88 -11.09
C CYS A 250 45.50 12.20 -12.25
N GLU A 251 46.35 11.25 -12.68
CA GLU A 251 47.29 11.39 -13.81
C GLU A 251 48.19 12.65 -13.76
N ASP A 252 48.80 12.93 -12.60
CA ASP A 252 49.65 14.09 -12.38
C ASP A 252 51.12 13.91 -12.82
N GLU A 253 51.93 14.96 -12.61
CA GLU A 253 53.37 14.97 -12.92
C GLU A 253 54.17 13.86 -12.22
N ILE A 254 53.69 13.37 -11.08
CA ILE A 254 54.32 12.27 -10.36
C ILE A 254 54.06 10.96 -11.10
N LEU A 255 52.83 10.73 -11.56
CA LEU A 255 52.49 9.53 -12.32
C LEU A 255 53.24 9.46 -13.67
N LYS A 256 53.45 10.60 -14.32
CA LYS A 256 54.25 10.68 -15.57
C LYS A 256 55.70 10.20 -15.39
N LYS A 257 56.23 10.25 -14.16
CA LYS A 257 57.57 9.77 -13.82
C LYS A 257 57.61 8.27 -13.57
N VAL A 258 56.46 7.61 -13.46
CA VAL A 258 56.37 6.15 -13.31
C VAL A 258 56.48 5.52 -14.71
N PRO A 259 57.47 4.65 -14.95
CA PRO A 259 57.58 3.96 -16.23
C PRO A 259 56.36 3.08 -16.49
N GLN A 260 55.96 2.92 -17.75
CA GLN A 260 54.81 2.08 -18.10
C GLN A 260 54.98 0.69 -17.52
N LEU A 261 53.94 0.20 -16.84
CA LEU A 261 53.94 -1.13 -16.26
C LEU A 261 54.11 -2.19 -17.37
N PRO A 262 54.89 -3.25 -17.13
CA PRO A 262 55.00 -4.37 -18.06
C PRO A 262 53.62 -5.01 -18.30
N ALA A 263 53.44 -5.68 -19.44
CA ALA A 263 52.20 -6.36 -19.78
C ALA A 263 51.71 -7.27 -18.63
N LYS A 264 50.40 -7.34 -18.42
CA LYS A 264 49.81 -8.11 -17.32
C LYS A 264 50.24 -9.60 -17.45
N GLY A 265 50.97 -10.10 -16.45
CA GLY A 265 51.54 -11.46 -16.46
C GLY A 265 53.05 -11.54 -16.76
N THR A 266 53.71 -10.43 -17.12
CA THR A 266 55.18 -10.41 -17.35
C THR A 266 55.99 -9.91 -16.13
N TYR A 267 55.32 -9.62 -15.01
CA TYR A 267 55.95 -9.21 -13.77
C TYR A 267 55.28 -9.86 -12.57
N THR A 268 56.05 -10.05 -11.49
CA THR A 268 55.53 -10.52 -10.20
C THR A 268 55.20 -9.29 -9.36
N PRO A 269 53.94 -9.06 -8.95
CA PRO A 269 53.59 -7.93 -8.09
C PRO A 269 54.35 -8.03 -6.76
N TRP A 270 54.91 -6.91 -6.31
CA TRP A 270 55.64 -6.83 -5.04
C TRP A 270 54.71 -6.90 -3.82
N THR A 271 53.43 -6.52 -3.96
CA THR A 271 52.44 -6.53 -2.88
C THR A 271 51.51 -7.74 -2.93
N VAL A 272 51.22 -8.23 -1.72
CA VAL A 272 50.65 -9.53 -1.34
C VAL A 272 49.37 -9.91 -2.09
N ALA A 273 49.25 -11.20 -2.42
CA ALA A 273 48.01 -11.81 -2.88
C ALA A 273 46.89 -11.59 -1.83
N LEU A 274 45.77 -11.01 -2.28
CA LEU A 274 44.48 -11.10 -1.59
C LEU A 274 43.74 -12.36 -2.08
#